data_AF-A0A2L2BHM4-F1
#
_entry.id   AF-A0A2L2BHM4-F1
#
_cell.length_a   1.000
_cell.length_b   1.000
_cell.length_c   1.000
_cell.angle_alpha   90.00
_cell.angle_beta   90.00
_cell.angle_gamma   90.00
#
_symmetry.space_group_name_H-M   'P 1'
#
loop_
_entity.id
_entity.type
_entity.pdbx_description
1 polymer ?
#
loop_
_entity_poly.entity_id
_entity_poly.type
_entity_poly.pdbx_seq_one_letter_code
_entity_poly.pdbx_strand_id
1 'polypeptide(L)' 'NGWVTSLATSMENPNMLLSASRDKTLIIWNLTRDETQYGYPKRSLQGHSHIVSDCVISSDGAYALSASWARP' A
#
# COMPACT_ATOMS: atom_id res chain seq x y z
N ASN A 1 13.37 -0.95 4.36
CA ASN A 1 13.91 -2.33 4.37
C ASN A 1 13.01 -3.22 5.20
N GLY A 2 11.87 -3.60 4.64
CA GLY A 2 10.90 -4.51 5.23
C GLY A 2 10.27 -5.34 4.12
N TRP A 3 9.76 -6.52 4.45
CA TRP A 3 9.05 -7.35 3.47
C TRP A 3 7.70 -6.71 3.13
N VAL A 4 7.36 -6.71 1.85
CA VAL A 4 6.01 -6.43 1.40
C VAL A 4 5.13 -7.60 1.85
N THR A 5 4.15 -7.31 2.69
CA THR A 5 3.26 -8.33 3.26
C THR A 5 1.99 -8.50 2.48
N SER A 6 1.49 -7.42 1.86
CA SER A 6 0.26 -7.43 1.08
C SER A 6 0.28 -6.34 0.00
N LEU A 7 -0.51 -6.57 -1.04
CA LEU A 7 -0.70 -5.69 -2.19
C LEU A 7 -2.19 -5.58 -2.50
N ALA A 8 -2.65 -4.37 -2.81
CA ALA A 8 -4.03 -4.13 -3.18
C ALA A 8 -4.12 -3.16 -4.37
N THR A 9 -5.10 -3.39 -5.23
CA THR A 9 -5.40 -2.61 -6.43
C THR A 9 -6.88 -2.20 -6.44
N SER A 10 -7.22 -1.18 -7.24
CA SER A 10 -8.60 -0.75 -7.47
C SER A 10 -8.91 -0.81 -8.96
N MET A 11 -10.14 -1.22 -9.30
CA MET A 11 -10.64 -1.25 -10.68
C MET A 11 -10.95 0.14 -11.22
N GLU A 12 -11.36 1.08 -10.35
CA GLU A 12 -11.68 2.45 -10.73
C GLU A 12 -10.40 3.28 -10.99
N ASN A 13 -9.33 2.97 -10.24
CA ASN A 13 -8.03 3.61 -10.38
C ASN A 13 -6.94 2.59 -10.73
N PRO A 14 -6.85 2.13 -12.00
CA PRO A 14 -5.92 1.08 -12.42
C PRO A 14 -4.44 1.51 -12.40
N ASN A 15 -4.17 2.80 -12.19
CA ASN A 15 -2.82 3.33 -12.02
C ASN A 15 -2.44 3.47 -10.54
N MET A 16 -3.32 3.11 -9.60
CA MET A 16 -3.04 3.17 -8.16
C MET A 16 -2.76 1.77 -7.62
N LEU A 17 -1.66 1.64 -6.88
CA LEU A 17 -1.30 0.42 -6.16
C LEU A 17 -1.02 0.75 -4.70
N LEU A 18 -1.52 -0.07 -3.79
CA LEU A 18 -1.19 0.01 -2.37
C LEU A 18 -0.31 -1.18 -1.99
N SER A 19 0.79 -0.91 -1.31
CA SER A 19 1.65 -1.95 -0.73
C SER A 19 1.77 -1.76 0.77
N ALA A 20 1.55 -2.83 1.54
CA ALA A 20 1.84 -2.88 2.96
C ALA A 20 3.22 -3.50 3.21
N SER A 21 3.91 -3.00 4.24
CA SER A 21 5.26 -3.46 4.58
C SER A 21 5.42 -3.74 6.07
N ARG A 22 6.33 -4.67 6.39
CA ARG A 22 6.78 -4.92 7.77
C ARG A 22 7.52 -3.76 8.40
N ASP A 23 7.92 -2.76 7.62
CA ASP A 23 8.50 -1.51 8.14
C ASP A 23 7.47 -0.59 8.82
N LYS A 24 6.23 -1.06 8.97
CA LYS A 24 5.10 -0.37 9.63
C LYS A 24 4.52 0.77 8.80
N THR A 25 4.86 0.82 7.52
CA THR A 25 4.34 1.79 6.58
C THR A 25 3.53 1.11 5.49
N LEU A 26 2.60 1.87 4.92
CA LEU A 26 1.99 1.54 3.65
C LEU A 26 2.40 2.58 2.63
N ILE A 27 2.56 2.18 1.38
CA ILE A 27 2.93 3.08 0.30
C ILE A 27 1.85 2.99 -0.78
N ILE A 28 1.34 4.16 -1.17
CA ILE A 28 0.51 4.33 -2.35
C ILE A 28 1.45 4.67 -3.51
N TRP A 29 1.39 3.88 -4.55
CA TRP A 29 2.17 4.03 -5.78
C TRP A 29 1.27 4.54 -6.91
N ASN A 30 1.85 5.38 -7.75
CA ASN A 30 1.27 5.75 -9.03
C ASN A 30 2.04 5.04 -10.14
N LEU A 31 1.34 4.22 -10.92
CA LEU A 31 1.89 3.40 -11.99
C LEU A 31 1.86 4.21 -13.29
N THR A 32 3.04 4.47 -13.83
CA THR A 32 3.23 5.16 -15.13
C THR A 32 3.45 4.17 -16.27
N ARG A 33 3.75 2.90 -15.95
CA ARG A 33 4.07 1.83 -16.92
C ARG A 33 5.18 2.21 -17.90
N ASP A 34 6.12 3.05 -17.46
CA ASP A 34 7.33 3.36 -18.24
C ASP A 34 8.27 2.14 -18.20
N GLU A 35 8.97 1.87 -19.30
CA GLU A 35 9.91 0.75 -19.44
C GLU A 35 11.09 0.86 -18.46
N THR A 36 11.44 2.09 -18.09
CA THR A 36 12.54 2.35 -17.14
C THR A 36 12.09 2.38 -15.68
N GLN A 37 10.83 2.78 -15.43
CA GLN A 37 10.28 2.94 -14.09
C GLN A 37 8.77 2.70 -14.10
N TYR A 38 8.36 1.52 -13.62
CA TYR A 38 6.96 1.09 -13.71
C TYR A 38 5.98 1.99 -12.93
N GLY A 39 6.47 2.64 -11.87
CA GLY A 39 5.74 3.62 -11.10
C GLY A 39 6.59 4.26 -10.02
N TYR A 40 6.03 5.27 -9.36
CA TYR A 40 6.69 6.01 -8.29
C TYR A 40 5.81 6.06 -7.03
N PRO A 41 6.42 6.16 -5.84
CA PRO A 41 5.67 6.26 -4.58
C PRO A 41 5.02 7.65 -4.51
N LYS A 42 3.70 7.70 -4.50
CA LYS A 42 2.91 8.93 -4.40
C LYS A 42 2.74 9.40 -2.96
N ARG A 43 2.56 8.46 -2.02
CA ARG A 43 2.35 8.77 -0.60
C ARG A 43 2.79 7.61 0.30
N SER A 44 3.45 7.94 1.41
CA SER A 44 3.69 7.02 2.52
C SER A 44 2.64 7.27 3.61
N LEU A 45 1.93 6.22 4.00
CA LEU A 45 0.99 6.21 5.11
C LEU A 45 1.71 5.60 6.32
N GLN A 46 1.83 6.40 7.37
CA GLN A 46 2.49 6.02 8.61
C GLN A 46 1.52 6.22 9.77
N GLY A 47 1.66 5.38 10.80
CA GLY A 47 0.79 5.44 11.98
C GLY A 47 0.72 4.11 12.72
N HIS A 48 0.94 2.99 12.02
CA HIS A 48 1.02 1.69 12.67
C HIS A 48 2.26 1.58 13.55
N SER A 49 2.07 1.12 14.79
CA SER A 49 3.15 0.88 15.75
C SER A 49 3.89 -0.43 15.50
N HIS A 50 3.29 -1.33 14.73
CA HIS A 50 3.78 -2.68 14.44
C HIS A 50 3.59 -3.08 12.97
N ILE A 51 4.07 -4.28 12.65
CA ILE A 51 4.06 -4.87 11.31
C ILE A 51 2.64 -4.83 10.74
N VAL A 52 2.50 -4.23 9.56
CA VAL A 52 1.27 -4.30 8.78
C VAL A 52 1.23 -5.69 8.15
N SER A 53 0.22 -6.48 8.51
CA SER A 53 0.04 -7.82 7.96
C SER A 53 -0.74 -7.83 6.67
N ASP A 54 -1.71 -6.91 6.54
CA ASP A 54 -2.58 -6.90 5.37
C ASP A 54 -3.08 -5.48 5.05
N CYS A 55 -3.44 -5.26 3.78
CA CYS A 55 -4.08 -4.04 3.32
C CYS A 55 -5.05 -4.31 2.17
N VAL A 56 -6.14 -3.56 2.14
CA VAL A 56 -7.13 -3.60 1.05
C VAL A 56 -7.53 -2.18 0.66
N ILE A 57 -7.91 -1.99 -0.60
CA ILE A 57 -8.46 -0.72 -1.10
C ILE A 57 -9.95 -0.92 -1.34
N SER A 58 -10.74 0.11 -1.05
CA SER A 58 -12.14 0.16 -1.46
C SER A 58 -12.27 0.14 -2.99
N SER A 59 -13.40 -0.36 -3.50
CA SER A 59 -13.63 -0.41 -4.96
C SER A 59 -13.52 0.96 -5.61
N ASP A 60 -13.95 2.01 -4.89
CA ASP A 60 -13.90 3.41 -5.32
C ASP A 60 -12.48 4.03 -5.28
N GLY A 61 -11.50 3.33 -4.72
CA GLY A 61 -10.13 3.84 -4.56
C GLY A 61 -9.99 4.99 -3.57
N ALA A 62 -11.07 5.40 -2.88
CA ALA A 62 -11.05 6.55 -1.98
C ALA A 62 -10.49 6.19 -0.60
N TYR A 63 -10.69 4.94 -0.17
CA TYR A 63 -10.29 4.46 1.15
C TYR A 63 -9.36 3.26 1.07
N ALA A 64 -8.43 3.19 2.03
CA ALA A 64 -7.55 2.06 2.25
C ALA A 64 -7.72 1.56 3.69
N LEU A 65 -7.90 0.26 3.85
CA LEU A 65 -7.91 -0.41 5.14
C LEU A 65 -6.59 -1.15 5.31
N SER A 66 -6.09 -1.18 6.54
CA SER A 66 -4.83 -1.82 6.88
C SER A 66 -4.93 -2.49 8.23
N ALA A 67 -4.40 -3.71 8.32
CA ALA A 67 -4.36 -4.51 9.52
C ALA A 67 -2.91 -4.59 10.00
N SER A 68 -2.68 -4.28 11.28
CA SER A 68 -1.38 -4.38 11.93
C SER A 68 -1.48 -5.28 13.15
N TRP A 69 -0.37 -5.93 13.49
CA TRP A 69 -0.26 -6.76 14.68
C TRP A 69 -0.14 -5.83 15.89
N ALA A 70 -1.28 -5.37 16.43
CA ALA A 70 -1.30 -4.77 17.74
C ALA A 70 -0.94 -5.84 18.78
N ARG A 71 0.05 -5.56 19.63
CA ARG A 71 0.20 -6.32 20.86
C ARG A 71 -0.92 -5.92 21.83
N PRO A 72 -1.48 -6.86 22.61
CA PRO A 72 -2.46 -6.57 23.64
C PRO A 72 -1.90 -5.63 24.71
#